data_AF-A0A434H4N4-F1
#
_entry.id   AF-A0A434H4N4-F1
#
_cell.length_a   1.000
_cell.length_b   1.000
_cell.length_c   1.000
_cell.angle_alpha   90.00
_cell.angle_beta   90.00
_cell.angle_gamma   90.00
#
_symmetry.space_group_name_H-M   'P 1'
#
loop_
_entity.id
_entity.type
_entity.pdbx_description
1 polymer ?
#
loop_
_entity_poly.entity_id
_entity_poly.type
_entity_poly.pdbx_seq_one_letter_code
_entity_poly.pdbx_strand_id
1 'polypeptide(L)' 'YLRAYDLTSGKQLWQARLPAGGQSTPMTYTVADGRQFVVIVAGGHGSVGTKPGDYVIAYALPK' A
#
# COMPACT_ATOMS: atom_id res chain seq x y z
N TYR A 1 4.92 3.30 5.16
CA TYR A 1 4.13 4.10 4.19
C TYR A 1 3.97 3.28 2.94
N LEU A 2 2.83 3.37 2.26
CA LEU A 2 2.72 3.02 0.85
C LEU A 2 2.91 4.31 0.04
N ARG A 3 3.70 4.27 -1.03
CA ARG A 3 4.04 5.45 -1.83
C ARG A 3 3.84 5.15 -3.30
N ALA A 4 3.39 6.15 -4.05
CA ALA A 4 3.30 6.11 -5.50
C ALA A 4 4.23 7.17 -6.09
N TYR A 5 4.97 6.78 -7.12
CA TYR A 5 5.96 7.61 -7.79
C TYR A 5 5.66 7.68 -9.28
N ASP A 6 5.99 8.81 -9.88
CA ASP A 6 6.06 8.95 -11.33
C ASP A 6 7.21 8.07 -11.87
N LEU A 7 6.92 7.25 -12.88
CA LEU A 7 7.87 6.25 -13.38
C LEU A 7 9.09 6.87 -14.06
N THR A 8 8.92 8.02 -14.71
CA THR A 8 9.96 8.65 -15.53
C THR A 8 10.88 9.53 -14.68
N SER A 9 10.28 10.33 -13.78
CA SER A 9 10.99 11.34 -12.99
C SER A 9 11.34 10.89 -11.58
N GLY A 10 10.72 9.81 -11.07
CA GLY A 10 10.86 9.40 -9.68
C GLY A 10 10.19 10.35 -8.68
N LYS A 11 9.42 11.34 -9.15
CA LYS A 11 8.69 12.27 -8.27
C LYS A 11 7.63 11.53 -7.48
N GLN A 12 7.61 11.67 -6.16
CA GLN A 12 6.52 11.13 -5.32
C GLN A 12 5.22 11.87 -5.65
N LEU A 13 4.20 11.12 -6.09
CA LEU A 13 2.87 11.65 -6.43
C LEU A 13 1.89 11.52 -5.27
N TRP A 14 2.03 10.47 -4.46
CA TRP A 14 1.13 10.18 -3.36
C TRP A 14 1.80 9.31 -2.29
N GLN A 15 1.31 9.41 -1.05
CA GLN A 15 1.64 8.47 0.01
C GLN A 15 0.50 8.30 1.01
N ALA A 16 0.44 7.12 1.64
CA ALA A 16 -0.37 6.88 2.83
C ALA A 16 0.47 6.27 3.95
N ARG A 17 0.19 6.69 5.18
CA ARG A 17 0.81 6.10 6.36
C ARG A 17 0.17 4.74 6.64
N LEU A 18 1.02 3.73 6.84
CA LEU A 18 0.58 2.40 7.26
C LEU A 18 0.62 2.31 8.79
N PRO A 19 -0.32 1.56 9.40
CA PRO A 19 -0.38 1.38 10.86
C PRO A 19 0.74 0.46 11.41
N ALA A 20 1.39 -0.31 10.54
CA ALA A 20 2.49 -1.25 10.81
C ALA A 20 3.50 -1.26 9.64
N GLY A 21 4.54 -2.09 9.73
CA GLY A 21 5.55 -2.24 8.67
C GLY A 21 4.96 -2.79 7.36
N GLY A 22 5.17 -2.09 6.24
CA GLY A 22 4.67 -2.49 4.91
C GLY A 22 5.70 -3.28 4.11
N GLN A 23 6.10 -4.46 4.59
CA GLN A 23 7.16 -5.27 3.97
C GLN A 23 6.67 -6.23 2.89
N SER A 24 5.36 -6.29 2.63
CA SER A 24 4.79 -7.09 1.54
C SER A 24 4.84 -6.33 0.20
N THR A 25 4.94 -7.06 -0.91
CA THR A 25 4.71 -6.51 -2.25
C THR A 25 3.24 -6.08 -2.40
N PRO A 26 2.94 -4.82 -2.76
CA PRO A 26 1.58 -4.41 -3.10
C PRO A 26 1.07 -5.12 -4.35
N MET A 27 -0.25 -5.35 -4.44
CA MET A 27 -0.90 -5.89 -5.63
C MET A 27 -2.09 -5.04 -6.04
N THR A 28 -2.61 -5.24 -7.25
CA THR A 28 -3.83 -4.60 -7.73
C THR A 28 -4.77 -5.60 -8.39
N TYR A 29 -6.08 -5.34 -8.32
CA TYR A 29 -7.13 -6.08 -9.02
C TYR A 29 -8.31 -5.16 -9.33
N THR A 30 -9.20 -5.62 -10.21
CA THR A 30 -10.48 -4.97 -10.52
C THR A 30 -11.64 -5.84 -10.02
N VAL A 31 -12.74 -5.19 -9.65
CA VAL A 31 -14.01 -5.88 -9.33
C VAL A 31 -15.00 -5.75 -10.50
N ALA A 32 -16.16 -6.40 -10.39
CA ALA A 32 -17.17 -6.47 -11.46
C ALA A 32 -17.63 -5.10 -11.99
N ASP A 33 -17.63 -4.05 -11.16
CA ASP A 33 -18.01 -2.68 -11.57
C ASP A 33 -16.85 -1.90 -12.23
N GLY A 34 -15.73 -2.55 -12.52
CA GLY A 34 -14.53 -1.95 -13.13
C GLY A 34 -13.66 -1.16 -12.16
N ARG A 35 -14.06 -1.02 -10.88
CA ARG A 35 -13.26 -0.28 -9.90
C ARG A 35 -11.95 -1.02 -9.60
N GLN A 36 -10.83 -0.32 -9.74
CA GLN A 36 -9.50 -0.82 -9.42
C GLN A 36 -9.14 -0.56 -7.96
N PHE A 37 -8.50 -1.54 -7.33
CA PHE A 37 -7.97 -1.44 -5.98
C PHE A 37 -6.48 -1.73 -5.95
N VAL A 38 -5.74 -1.00 -5.12
CA VAL A 38 -4.36 -1.33 -4.74
C VAL A 38 -4.37 -1.83 -3.30
N VAL A 39 -3.80 -3.00 -3.04
CA VAL A 39 -3.82 -3.68 -1.74
C VAL A 39 -2.42 -3.96 -1.24
N ILE A 40 -2.21 -3.78 0.07
CA ILE A 40 -0.98 -4.11 0.77
C ILE A 40 -1.27 -4.74 2.13
N VAL A 41 -0.45 -5.69 2.55
CA VAL A 41 -0.42 -6.20 3.92
C VAL A 41 0.61 -5.39 4.73
N ALA A 42 0.15 -4.73 5.79
CA ALA A 42 1.00 -4.09 6.77
C ALA A 42 1.15 -5.01 7.99
N GLY A 43 2.09 -5.95 7.88
CA GLY A 43 2.44 -6.90 8.94
C GLY A 43 3.47 -6.33 9.92
N GLY A 44 4.58 -5.84 9.40
CA GLY A 44 5.72 -5.44 10.21
C GLY A 44 6.32 -6.61 11.00
N HIS A 45 7.57 -6.44 11.42
CA HIS A 45 8.25 -7.44 12.22
C HIS A 45 9.32 -6.78 13.08
N GLY A 46 9.47 -7.27 14.31
CA GLY A 46 10.42 -6.73 15.29
C GLY A 46 11.87 -6.85 14.84
N SER A 47 12.23 -7.94 14.15
CA SER A 47 13.60 -8.15 13.67
C SER A 47 14.07 -7.11 12.65
N VAL A 48 13.15 -6.39 12.00
CA VAL A 48 13.46 -5.32 11.03
C VAL A 48 13.09 -3.94 11.58
N GLY A 49 12.90 -3.81 12.90
CA GLY A 49 12.69 -2.53 13.57
C GLY A 49 11.37 -1.83 13.21
N THR A 50 10.37 -2.56 12.72
CA THR A 50 9.06 -1.99 12.38
C THR A 50 8.00 -2.38 13.40
N LYS A 51 7.01 -1.49 13.59
CA LYS A 51 5.84 -1.79 14.42
C LYS A 51 5.12 -3.04 13.87
N PRO A 52 4.92 -4.10 14.68
CA PRO A 52 4.10 -5.25 14.30
C PRO A 52 2.62 -4.90 14.16
N GLY A 53 1.90 -5.69 13.38
CA GLY A 53 0.46 -5.60 13.14
C GLY A 53 0.01 -6.66 12.13
N ASP A 54 -1.30 -6.73 11.87
CA ASP A 54 -1.88 -7.69 10.93
C ASP A 54 -3.00 -7.00 10.13
N TYR A 55 -2.62 -6.04 9.29
CA TYR A 55 -3.59 -5.21 8.54
C TYR A 55 -3.55 -5.52 7.05
N VAL A 56 -4.73 -5.72 6.46
CA VAL A 56 -4.93 -5.67 4.99
C VAL A 56 -5.57 -4.33 4.66
N ILE A 57 -4.92 -3.53 3.81
CA ILE A 57 -5.40 -2.19 3.45
C ILE A 57 -5.57 -2.09 1.95
N ALA A 58 -6.76 -1.64 1.52
CA ALA A 58 -7.10 -1.41 0.12
C ALA A 58 -7.33 0.10 -0.13
N TYR A 59 -6.76 0.61 -1.22
CA TYR A 59 -6.93 1.99 -1.68
C TYR A 59 -7.62 1.99 -3.05
N ALA A 60 -8.51 2.94 -3.26
CA ALA A 60 -9.15 3.22 -4.54
C ALA A 60 -9.48 4.71 -4.63
N LEU A 61 -9.66 5.21 -5.85
CA LEU A 61 -10.14 6.57 -6.05
C LEU A 61 -11.59 6.73 -5.50
N PRO A 62 -11.98 7.95 -5.08
CA PRO A 62 -13.38 8.30 -4.84
C PRO A 62 -14.25 7.97 -6.06
N LYS A 63 -15.53 7.71 -5.82
CA LYS A 63 -16.54 7.63 -6.89
C LYS A 63 -17.08 9.03 -7.18
#